data_AF-A0A3C0BDW6-F1
#
_entry.id   AF-A0A3C0BDW6-F1
#
_cell.length_a   1.000
_cell.length_b   1.000
_cell.length_c   1.000
_cell.angle_alpha   90.00
_cell.angle_beta   90.00
_cell.angle_gamma   90.00
#
_symmetry.space_group_name_H-M   'P 1'
#
loop_
_entity.id
_entity.type
_entity.pdbx_description
1 polymer ?
#
loop_
_entity_poly.entity_id
_entity_poly.type
_entity_poly.pdbx_seq_one_letter_code
_entity_poly.pdbx_strand_id
1 'polypeptide(L)'
;MPLLGSIIKSAIEFPSRIPFQNLRRLSPAQTQQATLKKLLRNAQYTAFGEAYDFGGMLKRRNFIDIFRKNVPLHDYNTIHQRWWYRTHTGEAFVSWPGKVKYFALSSGTSEASSKYIPVTSDMLRAIKRTSIRQIFSLARYNFPRDFYEKGILMLGGSTHLQYNGTYYEGDLSGITTGNIPFWFQHFYKPGKRISRERDWTTKLNEIVKKAPDWDIGVIA
;
A
#
# COMPACT_ATOMS: atom_id res chain seq x y z
N MET A 1 10.40 23.74 -10.86
CA MET A 1 9.24 23.95 -11.76
C MET A 1 7.94 23.85 -10.95
N PRO A 2 7.14 24.93 -10.89
CA PRO A 2 6.02 25.13 -9.96
C PRO A 2 4.70 24.45 -10.37
N LEU A 3 4.76 23.39 -11.18
CA LEU A 3 3.57 22.81 -11.82
C LEU A 3 2.66 22.02 -10.86
N LEU A 4 3.21 21.45 -9.78
CA LEU A 4 2.44 20.69 -8.80
C LEU A 4 1.73 21.58 -7.79
N GLY A 5 2.40 22.63 -7.32
CA GLY A 5 1.78 23.68 -6.52
C GLY A 5 0.62 24.30 -7.27
N SER A 6 0.78 24.60 -8.58
CA SER A 6 -0.31 25.15 -9.40
C SER A 6 -1.44 24.14 -9.69
N ILE A 7 -1.17 22.84 -9.90
CA ILE A 7 -2.22 21.83 -10.10
C ILE A 7 -3.00 21.54 -8.81
N ILE A 8 -2.31 21.41 -7.67
CA ILE A 8 -2.95 21.26 -6.35
C ILE A 8 -3.77 22.52 -6.03
N LYS A 9 -3.19 23.71 -6.28
CA LYS A 9 -3.87 25.01 -6.19
C LYS A 9 -5.11 25.10 -7.08
N SER A 10 -5.03 24.69 -8.35
CA SER A 10 -6.19 24.69 -9.26
C SER A 10 -7.27 23.67 -8.85
N ALA A 11 -6.90 22.59 -8.15
CA ALA A 11 -7.84 21.65 -7.55
C ALA A 11 -8.45 22.17 -6.24
N ILE A 12 -7.74 23.05 -5.51
CA ILE A 12 -8.19 23.76 -4.31
C ILE A 12 -9.16 24.89 -4.65
N GLU A 13 -8.79 25.74 -5.62
CA GLU A 13 -9.56 26.93 -6.02
C GLU A 13 -10.88 26.57 -6.74
N PHE A 14 -11.03 25.31 -7.19
CA PHE A 14 -12.26 24.79 -7.78
C PHE A 14 -12.75 23.51 -7.04
N PRO A 15 -13.55 23.65 -5.96
CA PRO A 15 -14.11 22.51 -5.22
C PRO A 15 -14.86 21.51 -6.12
N SER A 16 -15.54 22.02 -7.16
CA SER A 16 -16.27 21.25 -8.16
C SER A 16 -15.39 20.32 -9.02
N ARG A 17 -14.06 20.52 -9.03
CA ARG A 17 -13.09 19.66 -9.72
C ARG A 17 -12.51 18.56 -8.83
N ILE A 18 -12.83 18.51 -7.54
CA ILE A 18 -12.47 17.35 -6.71
C ILE A 18 -13.37 16.20 -7.16
N PRO A 19 -12.84 15.17 -7.85
CA PRO A 19 -13.65 14.14 -8.53
C PRO A 19 -14.38 13.19 -7.56
N PHE A 20 -14.41 13.52 -6.27
CA PHE A 20 -14.94 12.70 -5.19
C PHE A 20 -16.16 13.31 -4.49
N GLN A 21 -16.59 14.53 -4.87
CA GLN A 21 -17.75 15.19 -4.22
C GLN A 21 -19.09 14.54 -4.61
N ASN A 22 -19.19 13.92 -5.79
CA ASN A 22 -20.42 13.30 -6.31
C ASN A 22 -20.43 11.76 -6.27
N LEU A 23 -19.65 11.15 -5.38
CA LEU A 23 -19.73 9.70 -5.19
C LEU A 23 -21.00 9.38 -4.40
N ARG A 24 -21.93 8.65 -5.03
CA ARG A 24 -23.09 8.04 -4.36
C ARG A 24 -22.59 7.30 -3.12
N ARG A 25 -22.95 7.81 -1.93
CA ARG A 25 -22.50 7.25 -0.65
C ARG A 25 -23.29 5.98 -0.38
N LEU A 26 -22.68 4.84 -0.67
CA LEU A 26 -23.17 3.54 -0.19
C LEU A 26 -23.10 3.52 1.34
N SER A 27 -24.01 2.78 1.97
CA SER A 27 -23.85 2.50 3.40
C SER A 27 -22.55 1.71 3.65
N PRO A 28 -21.99 1.73 4.87
CA PRO A 28 -20.81 0.93 5.20
C PRO A 28 -20.99 -0.55 4.87
N ALA A 29 -22.17 -1.11 5.15
CA ALA A 29 -22.51 -2.50 4.83
C ALA A 29 -22.51 -2.77 3.32
N GLN A 30 -23.12 -1.90 2.52
CA GLN A 30 -23.13 -2.01 1.05
C GLN A 30 -21.70 -1.91 0.47
N THR A 31 -20.86 -1.06 1.06
CA THR A 31 -19.45 -0.91 0.66
C THR A 31 -18.64 -2.17 0.94
N GLN A 32 -18.83 -2.79 2.11
CA GLN A 32 -18.18 -4.06 2.45
C GLN A 32 -18.65 -5.20 1.54
N GLN A 33 -19.95 -5.29 1.26
CA GLN A 33 -20.50 -6.28 0.33
C GLN A 33 -19.92 -6.14 -1.08
N ALA A 34 -19.85 -4.91 -1.61
CA ALA A 34 -19.25 -4.64 -2.90
C ALA A 34 -17.74 -4.97 -2.91
N THR A 35 -17.04 -4.71 -1.81
CA THR A 35 -15.62 -5.04 -1.63
C THR A 35 -15.41 -6.54 -1.67
N LEU A 36 -16.14 -7.31 -0.86
CA LEU A 36 -16.06 -8.78 -0.85
C LEU A 36 -16.34 -9.34 -2.25
N LYS A 37 -17.43 -8.90 -2.91
CA LYS A 37 -17.78 -9.35 -4.27
C LYS A 37 -16.65 -9.08 -5.27
N LYS A 38 -15.98 -7.93 -5.17
CA LYS A 38 -14.83 -7.58 -6.01
C LYS A 38 -13.62 -8.48 -5.72
N LEU A 39 -13.30 -8.73 -4.45
CA LEU A 39 -12.19 -9.59 -4.05
C LEU A 39 -12.39 -11.02 -4.57
N LEU A 40 -13.59 -11.60 -4.37
CA LEU A 40 -13.94 -12.93 -4.88
C LEU A 40 -13.82 -13.00 -6.40
N ARG A 41 -14.35 -12.01 -7.11
CA ARG A 41 -14.29 -11.97 -8.58
C ARG A 41 -12.85 -11.93 -9.10
N ASN A 42 -12.00 -11.15 -8.46
CA ASN A 42 -10.60 -11.06 -8.85
C ASN A 42 -9.86 -12.37 -8.56
N ALA A 43 -10.11 -12.99 -7.41
CA ALA A 43 -9.40 -14.18 -6.98
C ALA A 43 -9.99 -15.51 -7.49
N GLN A 44 -11.11 -15.52 -8.20
CA GLN A 44 -11.82 -16.77 -8.54
C GLN A 44 -11.01 -17.77 -9.39
N TYR A 45 -10.02 -17.30 -10.16
CA TYR A 45 -9.13 -18.12 -10.99
C TYR A 45 -7.75 -18.32 -10.36
N THR A 46 -7.68 -18.24 -9.04
CA THR A 46 -6.48 -18.56 -8.26
C THR A 46 -6.68 -19.91 -7.59
N ALA A 47 -5.60 -20.60 -7.22
CA ALA A 47 -5.70 -21.88 -6.52
C ALA A 47 -6.57 -21.77 -5.25
N PHE A 48 -6.49 -20.66 -4.52
CA PHE A 48 -7.34 -20.36 -3.36
C PHE A 48 -8.81 -20.18 -3.76
N GLY A 49 -9.07 -19.43 -4.83
CA GLY A 49 -10.43 -19.17 -5.29
C GLY A 49 -11.12 -20.39 -5.87
N GLU A 50 -10.37 -21.27 -6.54
CA GLU A 50 -10.87 -22.56 -7.04
C GLU A 50 -11.16 -23.52 -5.89
N ALA A 51 -10.24 -23.64 -4.93
CA ALA A 51 -10.40 -24.53 -3.77
C ALA A 51 -11.63 -24.19 -2.91
N TYR A 52 -12.01 -22.92 -2.85
CA TYR A 52 -13.20 -22.46 -2.12
C TYR A 52 -14.38 -22.10 -3.03
N ASP A 53 -14.34 -22.44 -4.33
CA ASP A 53 -15.39 -22.18 -5.33
C ASP A 53 -15.93 -20.73 -5.35
N PHE A 54 -15.02 -19.75 -5.42
CA PHE A 54 -15.41 -18.33 -5.51
C PHE A 54 -16.26 -18.04 -6.75
N GLY A 55 -15.99 -18.73 -7.86
CA GLY A 55 -16.78 -18.62 -9.09
C GLY A 55 -18.23 -19.06 -8.90
N GLY A 56 -18.47 -20.20 -8.23
CA GLY A 56 -19.79 -20.67 -7.88
C GLY A 56 -20.49 -19.78 -6.84
N MET A 57 -19.77 -19.32 -5.82
CA MET A 57 -20.29 -18.37 -4.82
C MET A 57 -20.88 -17.11 -5.47
N LEU A 58 -20.17 -16.52 -6.45
CA LEU A 58 -20.60 -15.29 -7.12
C LEU A 58 -21.90 -15.43 -7.91
N LYS A 59 -22.31 -16.65 -8.25
CA LYS A 59 -23.58 -16.96 -8.94
C LYS A 59 -24.78 -17.03 -7.99
N ARG A 60 -24.55 -17.04 -6.67
CA ARG A 60 -25.60 -17.17 -5.64
C ARG A 60 -25.96 -15.82 -5.03
N ARG A 61 -27.23 -15.64 -4.65
CA ARG A 61 -27.71 -14.41 -3.99
C ARG A 61 -27.14 -14.25 -2.58
N ASN A 62 -27.00 -15.35 -1.84
CA ASN A 62 -26.50 -15.42 -0.46
C ASN A 62 -24.98 -15.67 -0.38
N PHE A 63 -24.19 -15.16 -1.34
CA PHE A 63 -22.75 -15.43 -1.43
C PHE A 63 -21.96 -15.06 -0.16
N ILE A 64 -22.43 -14.11 0.63
CA ILE A 64 -21.77 -13.71 1.89
C ILE A 64 -21.81 -14.84 2.92
N ASP A 65 -22.97 -15.49 3.08
CA ASP A 65 -23.13 -16.58 4.05
C ASP A 65 -22.40 -17.83 3.58
N ILE A 66 -22.40 -18.08 2.27
CA ILE A 66 -21.61 -19.16 1.67
C ILE A 66 -20.10 -18.92 1.90
N PHE A 67 -19.63 -17.69 1.68
CA PHE A 67 -18.23 -17.33 1.96
C PHE A 67 -17.86 -17.58 3.43
N ARG A 68 -18.69 -17.11 4.37
CA ARG A 68 -18.48 -17.31 5.82
C ARG A 68 -18.42 -18.79 6.21
N LYS A 69 -19.22 -19.63 5.56
CA LYS A 69 -19.27 -21.07 5.84
C LYS A 69 -18.10 -21.84 5.23
N ASN A 70 -17.70 -21.47 4.01
CA ASN A 70 -16.76 -22.27 3.22
C ASN A 70 -15.30 -21.81 3.34
N VAL A 71 -15.04 -20.53 3.62
CA VAL A 71 -13.68 -20.01 3.74
C VAL A 71 -13.31 -19.96 5.22
N PRO A 72 -12.41 -20.85 5.69
CA PRO A 72 -12.01 -20.85 7.09
C PRO A 72 -11.21 -19.59 7.43
N LEU A 73 -11.27 -19.19 8.69
CA LEU A 73 -10.35 -18.21 9.24
C LEU A 73 -8.93 -18.82 9.26
N HIS A 74 -7.96 -18.04 8.81
CA HIS A 74 -6.55 -18.42 8.88
C HIS A 74 -5.80 -17.43 9.75
N ASP A 75 -4.95 -17.93 10.62
CA ASP A 75 -3.83 -17.17 11.17
C ASP A 75 -2.66 -17.12 10.17
N TYR A 76 -1.54 -16.49 10.55
CA TYR A 76 -0.37 -16.43 9.67
C TYR A 76 0.19 -17.82 9.33
N ASN A 77 0.33 -18.70 10.31
CA ASN A 77 0.97 -20.00 10.12
C ASN A 77 0.13 -20.86 9.17
N THR A 78 -1.17 -20.91 9.38
CA THR A 78 -2.12 -21.69 8.57
C THR A 78 -2.23 -21.15 7.15
N ILE A 79 -2.34 -19.84 6.93
CA ILE A 79 -2.38 -19.29 5.57
C ILE A 79 -1.04 -19.45 4.85
N HIS A 80 0.07 -19.32 5.59
CA HIS A 80 1.40 -19.51 5.04
C HIS A 80 1.60 -20.95 4.58
N GLN A 81 1.38 -21.92 5.48
CA GLN A 81 1.57 -23.35 5.20
C GLN A 81 0.63 -23.89 4.13
N ARG A 82 -0.61 -23.39 4.04
CA ARG A 82 -1.57 -23.88 3.03
C ARG A 82 -1.41 -23.19 1.68
N TRP A 83 -1.03 -21.91 1.70
CA TRP A 83 -1.10 -21.06 0.51
C TRP A 83 0.18 -20.28 0.28
N TRP A 84 0.55 -19.35 1.17
CA TRP A 84 1.59 -18.37 0.80
C TRP A 84 2.98 -18.96 0.60
N TYR A 85 3.32 -20.13 1.16
CA TYR A 85 4.62 -20.77 0.89
C TYR A 85 4.84 -21.03 -0.62
N ARG A 86 3.77 -21.36 -1.37
CA ARG A 86 3.82 -21.53 -2.83
C ARG A 86 4.18 -20.22 -3.53
N THR A 87 3.62 -19.12 -3.04
CA THR A 87 3.95 -17.78 -3.54
C THR A 87 5.42 -17.45 -3.26
N HIS A 88 5.96 -17.86 -2.11
CA HIS A 88 7.39 -17.66 -1.77
C HIS A 88 8.31 -18.44 -2.70
N THR A 89 7.93 -19.66 -3.09
CA THR A 89 8.68 -20.44 -4.07
C THR A 89 8.50 -19.94 -5.51
N GLY A 90 7.75 -18.84 -5.70
CA GLY A 90 7.62 -18.14 -6.97
C GLY A 90 6.39 -18.52 -7.79
N GLU A 91 5.50 -19.36 -7.24
CA GLU A 91 4.25 -19.74 -7.90
C GLU A 91 3.30 -18.55 -8.03
N ALA A 92 2.71 -18.39 -9.22
CA ALA A 92 1.75 -17.33 -9.51
C ALA A 92 0.31 -17.81 -9.29
N PHE A 93 -0.64 -16.88 -9.14
CA PHE A 93 -2.07 -17.20 -9.04
C PHE A 93 -2.42 -18.13 -7.85
N VAL A 94 -1.69 -18.06 -6.74
CA VAL A 94 -1.95 -18.88 -5.55
C VAL A 94 -3.16 -18.35 -4.76
N SER A 95 -3.02 -17.22 -4.06
CA SER A 95 -4.11 -16.59 -3.29
C SER A 95 -4.59 -15.26 -3.88
N TRP A 96 -3.88 -14.75 -4.88
CA TRP A 96 -4.21 -13.53 -5.61
C TRP A 96 -3.69 -13.63 -7.04
N PRO A 97 -4.32 -12.99 -8.03
CA PRO A 97 -3.86 -13.05 -9.42
C PRO A 97 -2.44 -12.51 -9.62
N GLY A 98 -1.71 -13.18 -10.53
CA GLY A 98 -0.34 -12.81 -10.91
C GLY A 98 0.74 -13.35 -9.96
N LYS A 99 2.00 -13.01 -10.26
CA LYS A 99 3.17 -13.36 -9.45
C LYS A 99 3.46 -12.25 -8.44
N VAL A 100 3.67 -12.63 -7.18
CA VAL A 100 4.10 -11.68 -6.14
C VAL A 100 5.60 -11.44 -6.26
N LYS A 101 5.99 -10.17 -6.34
CA LYS A 101 7.39 -9.74 -6.51
C LYS A 101 8.01 -9.23 -5.22
N TYR A 102 7.20 -8.89 -4.24
CA TYR A 102 7.60 -8.22 -3.02
C TYR A 102 6.98 -8.90 -1.81
N PHE A 103 7.76 -9.08 -0.75
CA PHE A 103 7.28 -9.51 0.55
C PHE A 103 7.66 -8.49 1.61
N ALA A 104 6.66 -8.01 2.33
CA ALA A 104 6.89 -7.17 3.49
C ALA A 104 7.27 -8.06 4.68
N LEU A 105 8.40 -7.77 5.30
CA LEU A 105 8.81 -8.39 6.54
C LEU A 105 8.04 -7.72 7.68
N SER A 106 7.28 -8.51 8.42
CA SER A 106 6.63 -8.10 9.65
C SER A 106 7.37 -8.75 10.80
N SER A 107 7.89 -7.94 11.72
CA SER A 107 8.71 -8.42 12.83
C SER A 107 7.98 -9.44 13.70
N GLY A 108 6.66 -9.30 13.88
CA GLY A 108 5.91 -10.12 14.82
C GLY A 108 6.42 -9.91 16.27
N THR A 109 5.55 -9.84 17.26
CA THR A 109 5.95 -9.61 18.65
C THR A 109 6.52 -10.86 19.34
N SER A 110 7.19 -11.77 18.63
CA SER A 110 7.77 -12.98 19.24
C SER A 110 8.94 -13.49 18.39
N GLU A 111 9.93 -14.04 19.07
CA GLU A 111 11.31 -14.41 18.69
C GLU A 111 11.47 -15.43 17.53
N ALA A 112 10.55 -15.47 16.57
CA ALA A 112 10.65 -16.31 15.37
C ALA A 112 11.02 -15.47 14.14
N SER A 113 11.62 -16.14 13.15
CA SER A 113 11.89 -15.62 11.81
C SER A 113 10.78 -14.70 11.29
N SER A 114 11.16 -13.57 10.69
CA SER A 114 10.22 -12.55 10.20
C SER A 114 9.05 -13.14 9.40
N LYS A 115 7.83 -12.65 9.63
CA LYS A 115 6.66 -13.03 8.84
C LYS A 115 6.73 -12.33 7.49
N TYR A 116 6.49 -13.08 6.42
CA TYR A 116 6.56 -12.58 5.06
C TYR A 116 5.14 -12.37 4.51
N ILE A 117 4.76 -11.12 4.34
CA ILE A 117 3.43 -10.75 3.86
C ILE A 117 3.50 -10.45 2.37
N PRO A 118 2.76 -11.16 1.50
CA PRO A 118 2.76 -10.90 0.06
C PRO A 118 2.30 -9.48 -0.26
N VAL A 119 3.12 -8.71 -0.98
CA VAL A 119 2.77 -7.36 -1.45
C VAL A 119 2.47 -7.42 -2.95
N THR A 120 1.19 -7.38 -3.28
CA THR A 120 0.71 -7.50 -4.66
C THR A 120 0.78 -6.16 -5.40
N SER A 121 0.79 -6.20 -6.73
CA SER A 121 0.66 -4.99 -7.56
C SER A 121 -0.61 -4.20 -7.27
N ASP A 122 -1.70 -4.88 -6.91
CA ASP A 122 -2.98 -4.27 -6.58
C ASP A 122 -2.90 -3.50 -5.26
N MET A 123 -2.22 -4.06 -4.27
CA MET A 123 -1.92 -3.39 -3.01
C MET A 123 -1.09 -2.12 -3.24
N LEU A 124 -0.01 -2.21 -4.02
CA LEU A 124 0.82 -1.03 -4.35
C LEU A 124 0.03 0.05 -5.08
N ARG A 125 -0.83 -0.33 -6.04
CA ARG A 125 -1.73 0.59 -6.75
C ARG A 125 -2.74 1.24 -5.79
N ALA A 126 -3.30 0.47 -4.87
CA ALA A 126 -4.25 0.97 -3.87
C ALA A 126 -3.58 1.96 -2.91
N ILE A 127 -2.40 1.64 -2.39
CA ILE A 127 -1.60 2.53 -1.53
C ILE A 127 -1.31 3.82 -2.27
N LYS A 128 -0.74 3.76 -3.49
CA LYS A 128 -0.45 4.95 -4.30
C LYS A 128 -1.68 5.82 -4.54
N ARG A 129 -2.82 5.22 -4.89
CA ARG A 129 -4.08 5.95 -5.09
C ARG A 129 -4.54 6.64 -3.81
N THR A 130 -4.46 5.96 -2.66
CA THR A 130 -4.84 6.52 -1.37
C THR A 130 -3.90 7.64 -0.94
N SER A 131 -2.59 7.49 -1.09
CA SER A 131 -1.61 8.54 -0.78
C SER A 131 -1.85 9.80 -1.62
N ILE A 132 -2.10 9.65 -2.92
CA ILE A 132 -2.44 10.78 -3.79
C ILE A 132 -3.74 11.45 -3.33
N ARG A 133 -4.77 10.68 -2.98
CA ARG A 133 -6.03 11.23 -2.46
C ARG A 133 -5.84 11.97 -1.15
N GLN A 134 -4.97 11.49 -0.27
CA GLN A 134 -4.65 12.14 0.99
C GLN A 134 -3.96 13.49 0.77
N ILE A 135 -3.00 13.56 -0.16
CA ILE A 135 -2.38 14.84 -0.58
C ILE A 135 -3.45 15.81 -1.07
N PHE A 136 -4.34 15.38 -1.97
CA PHE A 136 -5.44 16.24 -2.43
C PHE A 136 -6.46 16.58 -1.34
N SER A 137 -6.57 15.80 -0.27
CA SER A 137 -7.45 16.12 0.85
C SER A 137 -6.95 17.32 1.66
N LEU A 138 -5.64 17.60 1.61
CA LEU A 138 -5.04 18.81 2.22
C LEU A 138 -5.62 20.10 1.64
N ALA A 139 -6.22 20.03 0.44
CA ALA A 139 -6.94 21.14 -0.18
C ALA A 139 -8.13 21.67 0.62
N ARG A 140 -8.67 20.86 1.52
CA ARG A 140 -9.83 21.21 2.35
C ARG A 140 -9.44 22.04 3.58
N TYR A 141 -8.15 22.16 3.84
CA TYR A 141 -7.63 22.89 4.98
C TYR A 141 -7.11 24.24 4.49
N ASN A 142 -7.23 25.26 5.34
CA ASN A 142 -6.78 26.60 5.03
C ASN A 142 -5.27 26.74 5.31
N PHE A 143 -4.43 26.14 4.47
CA PHE A 143 -2.98 26.30 4.53
C PHE A 143 -2.52 27.46 3.64
N PRO A 144 -1.47 28.20 4.05
CA PRO A 144 -0.89 29.23 3.19
C PRO A 144 -0.25 28.58 1.95
N ARG A 145 -0.11 29.34 0.86
CA ARG A 145 0.25 28.76 -0.45
C ARG A 145 1.63 28.09 -0.45
N ASP A 146 2.57 28.66 0.28
CA ASP A 146 3.94 28.17 0.45
C ASP A 146 4.00 26.81 1.15
N PHE A 147 2.98 26.43 1.93
CA PHE A 147 2.89 25.11 2.55
C PHE A 147 3.00 23.96 1.54
N TYR A 148 2.40 24.10 0.36
CA TYR A 148 2.40 23.06 -0.67
C TYR A 148 3.74 22.93 -1.41
N GLU A 149 4.68 23.83 -1.13
CA GLU A 149 6.05 23.78 -1.65
C GLU A 149 7.01 23.10 -0.67
N LYS A 150 6.58 22.90 0.58
CA LYS A 150 7.39 22.30 1.65
C LYS A 150 7.61 20.79 1.46
N GLY A 151 8.69 20.31 2.06
CA GLY A 151 9.05 18.90 2.08
C GLY A 151 8.11 18.05 2.94
N ILE A 152 8.07 16.76 2.61
CA ILE A 152 7.35 15.72 3.33
C ILE A 152 8.40 14.76 3.89
N LEU A 153 8.59 14.79 5.21
CA LEU A 153 9.47 13.87 5.92
C LEU A 153 8.73 12.54 6.09
N MET A 154 9.22 11.50 5.41
CA MET A 154 8.66 10.16 5.53
C MET A 154 9.59 9.27 6.33
N LEU A 155 9.16 8.86 7.51
CA LEU A 155 9.91 7.96 8.38
C LEU A 155 9.46 6.53 8.13
N GLY A 156 10.37 5.72 7.61
CA GLY A 156 10.06 4.34 7.28
C GLY A 156 11.31 3.49 7.17
N GLY A 157 11.10 2.23 6.87
CA GLY A 157 12.13 1.23 6.69
C GLY A 157 13.05 1.49 5.49
N SER A 158 14.01 0.60 5.29
CA SER A 158 14.99 0.76 4.22
C SER A 158 14.37 0.52 2.85
N THR A 159 14.64 1.42 1.90
CA THR A 159 14.33 1.21 0.49
C THR A 159 15.28 0.22 -0.19
N HIS A 160 16.32 -0.23 0.51
CA HIS A 160 17.20 -1.27 0.04
C HIS A 160 16.59 -2.65 0.34
N LEU A 161 15.83 -3.17 -0.62
CA LEU A 161 15.23 -4.50 -0.55
C LEU A 161 16.27 -5.59 -0.80
N GLN A 162 16.15 -6.73 -0.12
CA GLN A 162 16.95 -7.92 -0.40
C GLN A 162 16.32 -8.69 -1.55
N TYR A 163 17.12 -9.23 -2.45
CA TYR A 163 16.66 -10.13 -3.50
C TYR A 163 17.18 -11.54 -3.23
N ASN A 164 16.30 -12.53 -3.23
CA ASN A 164 16.67 -13.91 -2.93
C ASN A 164 16.77 -14.80 -4.18
N GLY A 165 16.72 -14.23 -5.38
CA GLY A 165 16.68 -14.97 -6.65
C GLY A 165 15.27 -15.16 -7.23
N THR A 166 14.21 -14.94 -6.46
CA THR A 166 12.82 -15.07 -6.91
C THR A 166 11.99 -13.81 -6.68
N TYR A 167 12.14 -13.19 -5.51
CA TYR A 167 11.38 -12.04 -5.08
C TYR A 167 12.26 -11.07 -4.26
N TYR A 168 11.72 -9.87 -4.03
CA TYR A 168 12.32 -8.87 -3.15
C TYR A 168 11.65 -8.86 -1.78
N GLU A 169 12.40 -8.63 -0.72
CA GLU A 169 11.89 -8.53 0.65
C GLU A 169 12.47 -7.34 1.41
N GLY A 170 11.70 -6.85 2.37
CA GLY A 170 12.09 -5.73 3.24
C GLY A 170 10.89 -5.11 3.91
N ASP A 171 11.06 -3.91 4.45
CA ASP A 171 9.97 -3.18 5.10
C ASP A 171 8.89 -2.75 4.09
N LEU A 172 7.62 -2.83 4.47
CA LEU A 172 6.51 -2.36 3.62
C LEU A 172 6.71 -0.90 3.19
N SER A 173 7.14 -0.05 4.12
CA SER A 173 7.43 1.37 3.84
C SER A 173 8.62 1.55 2.90
N GLY A 174 9.62 0.67 2.94
CA GLY A 174 10.70 0.62 1.97
C GLY A 174 10.21 0.25 0.56
N ILE A 175 9.38 -0.79 0.48
CA ILE A 175 8.77 -1.26 -0.78
C ILE A 175 7.90 -0.15 -1.41
N THR A 176 7.04 0.50 -0.62
CA THR A 176 6.16 1.55 -1.13
C THR A 176 6.93 2.81 -1.51
N THR A 177 7.93 3.21 -0.71
CA THR A 177 8.78 4.38 -0.97
C THR A 177 9.57 4.20 -2.27
N GLY A 178 10.09 2.99 -2.53
CA GLY A 178 10.75 2.67 -3.80
C GLY A 178 9.85 2.83 -5.04
N ASN A 179 8.53 2.83 -4.85
CA ASN A 179 7.53 2.97 -5.91
C ASN A 179 6.88 4.37 -5.97
N ILE A 180 7.45 5.36 -5.28
CA ILE A 180 6.96 6.75 -5.31
C ILE A 180 7.11 7.35 -6.72
N PRO A 181 6.10 8.10 -7.22
CA PRO A 181 6.20 8.78 -8.51
C PRO A 181 7.39 9.73 -8.61
N PHE A 182 8.06 9.78 -9.76
CA PHE A 182 9.26 10.60 -9.96
C PHE A 182 9.06 12.07 -9.56
N TRP A 183 7.88 12.64 -9.85
CA TRP A 183 7.55 14.03 -9.54
C TRP A 183 7.44 14.31 -8.04
N PHE A 184 7.14 13.30 -7.22
CA PHE A 184 7.02 13.43 -5.77
C PHE A 184 8.39 13.36 -5.07
N GLN A 185 9.41 12.83 -5.75
CA GLN A 185 10.75 12.67 -5.18
C GLN A 185 11.39 14.00 -4.75
N HIS A 186 10.96 15.12 -5.31
CA HIS A 186 11.43 16.46 -4.91
C HIS A 186 10.98 16.85 -3.50
N PHE A 187 9.74 16.51 -3.14
CA PHE A 187 9.15 16.80 -1.82
C PHE A 187 9.59 15.79 -0.76
N TYR A 188 9.91 14.56 -1.18
CA TYR A 188 10.31 13.49 -0.29
C TYR A 188 11.63 13.79 0.45
N LYS A 189 11.56 13.89 1.78
CA LYS A 189 12.71 13.81 2.69
C LYS A 189 12.66 12.46 3.43
N PRO A 190 13.81 11.80 3.66
CA PRO A 190 15.17 12.34 3.65
C PRO A 190 15.91 12.22 2.31
N GLY A 191 15.22 11.80 1.24
CA GLY A 191 15.83 11.58 -0.08
C GLY A 191 16.43 10.18 -0.24
N LYS A 192 16.78 9.82 -1.48
CA LYS A 192 17.14 8.44 -1.87
C LYS A 192 18.36 7.87 -1.15
N ARG A 193 19.34 8.71 -0.79
CA ARG A 193 20.57 8.23 -0.15
C ARG A 193 20.28 7.72 1.26
N ILE A 194 19.70 8.59 2.09
CA ILE A 194 19.37 8.29 3.49
C ILE A 194 18.24 7.24 3.57
N SER A 195 17.30 7.24 2.62
CA SER A 195 16.21 6.24 2.61
C SER A 195 16.70 4.81 2.36
N ARG A 196 17.89 4.62 1.77
CA ARG A 196 18.49 3.30 1.48
C ARG A 196 19.33 2.76 2.64
N GLU A 197 19.61 3.57 3.65
CA GLU A 197 20.31 3.11 4.85
C GLU A 197 19.50 1.99 5.52
N ARG A 198 20.17 0.88 5.83
CA ARG A 198 19.58 -0.32 6.41
C ARG A 198 19.61 -0.26 7.93
N ASP A 199 20.67 0.30 8.50
CA ASP A 199 20.76 0.47 9.95
C ASP A 199 19.88 1.63 10.41
N TRP A 200 18.89 1.33 11.25
CA TRP A 200 17.91 2.32 11.70
C TRP A 200 18.56 3.47 12.46
N THR A 201 19.53 3.17 13.32
CA THR A 201 20.23 4.18 14.15
C THR A 201 21.04 5.12 13.28
N THR A 202 21.81 4.59 12.34
CA THR A 202 22.60 5.36 11.37
C THR A 202 21.68 6.23 10.52
N LYS A 203 20.59 5.66 10.00
CA LYS A 203 19.59 6.40 9.23
C LYS A 203 19.01 7.56 10.03
N LEU A 204 18.59 7.33 11.27
CA LEU A 204 18.05 8.36 12.15
C LEU A 204 19.08 9.46 12.40
N ASN A 205 20.33 9.09 12.68
CA ASN A 205 21.41 10.06 12.88
C ASN A 205 21.66 10.93 11.64
N GLU A 206 21.61 10.35 10.43
CA GLU A 206 21.71 11.12 9.19
C GLU A 206 20.51 12.06 8.99
N ILE A 207 19.30 11.59 9.31
CA ILE A 207 18.07 12.41 9.26
C ILE A 207 18.21 13.60 10.21
N VAL A 208 18.60 13.37 11.46
CA VAL A 208 18.77 14.44 12.48
C VAL A 208 19.81 15.45 12.02
N LYS A 209 20.96 15.00 11.49
CA LYS A 209 22.01 15.89 10.97
C LYS A 209 21.56 16.75 9.80
N LYS A 210 20.65 16.25 8.95
CA LYS A 210 20.17 16.96 7.75
C LYS A 210 18.86 17.69 7.93
N ALA A 211 18.10 17.40 8.99
CA ALA A 211 16.81 18.02 9.26
C ALA A 211 16.85 19.56 9.30
N PRO A 212 17.89 20.24 9.85
CA PRO A 212 17.96 21.69 9.82
C PRO A 212 18.00 22.30 8.41
N ASP A 213 18.45 21.53 7.41
CA ASP A 213 18.53 21.98 6.00
C ASP A 213 17.18 21.83 5.26
N TRP A 214 16.13 21.32 5.90
CA TRP A 214 14.86 21.00 5.26
C TRP A 214 13.72 21.86 5.80
N ASP A 215 12.99 22.52 4.90
CA ASP A 215 11.68 23.11 5.23
C ASP A 215 10.59 22.02 5.10
N ILE A 216 10.14 21.50 6.23
CA ILE A 216 9.17 20.39 6.31
C ILE A 216 7.78 20.92 6.66
N GLY A 217 6.78 20.58 5.84
CA GLY A 217 5.37 20.88 6.10
C GLY A 217 4.56 19.67 6.60
N VAL A 218 5.01 18.45 6.30
CA VAL A 218 4.28 17.22 6.63
C VAL A 218 5.25 16.15 7.12
N ILE A 219 4.84 15.41 8.15
CA ILE A 219 5.50 14.20 8.63
C ILE A 219 4.57 13.01 8.38
N ALA A 220 5.10 11.92 7.82
CA ALA A 220 4.34 10.73 7.44
C ALA A 220 5.11 9.43 7.72
#